data_AF-A0A0D9P759-F1
#
_entry.id   AF-A0A0D9P759-F1
#
_cell.length_a   1.000
_cell.length_b   1.000
_cell.length_c   1.000
_cell.angle_alpha   90.00
_cell.angle_beta   90.00
_cell.angle_gamma   90.00
#
_symmetry.space_group_name_H-M   'P 1'
#
loop_
_entity.id
_entity.type
_entity.pdbx_description
1 polymer ?
#
loop_
_entity_poly.entity_id
_entity_poly.type
_entity_poly.pdbx_seq_one_letter_code
_entity_poly.pdbx_strand_id
1 'polypeptide(L)'
;MKREPKLYGSKYSDDMMEFIATQDELNYLQAFADGVGVWMDSLNSGNHFTQVIPWHALKSSLLLNSLMACGAKHLSFSKPGLEDRAIELYNTATAQLVRMLQNPERNVVDCTTASILLNVYEAMSHKPIHRMSHMVGARALIRECGWNAASTGIPAACFWLSIGMEVLSCLSMNWAVTWHPDDWGLDLDWSHDNDLDGGDSQTWVHRSFYILAKVVNFRATSLTYPPSDPHKHQSRLSDRLTEWQALKQLCDDWSNCSPRSMRPVGYLAMSGSSEPSAFPKFWLAQTSAMLGRIFYHTAQCILAQVNPIESSEQSPEMKELQLHHARQVMGIVASDRDRSVMTIALQAVNVAFLSLVNPEERQEASSILHEARTSGANTNSEAHKMACQWRMAVMELSELESASVVPLPYEQSWFRAANMSNSTSWEFTSHQGSRAEAPIDNPLESAYFGHVDQPYKTWYQPVCGNDFQAFGFGM
;
A
#
# COMPACT_ATOMS: atom_id res chain seq x y z
N MET A 1 26.62 -66.79 -17.84
CA MET A 1 25.51 -66.36 -18.74
C MET A 1 24.91 -65.10 -18.13
N LYS A 2 25.41 -63.93 -18.55
CA LYS A 2 24.97 -62.62 -18.07
C LYS A 2 23.62 -62.29 -18.72
N ARG A 3 22.62 -61.90 -17.94
CA ARG A 3 21.41 -61.22 -18.45
C ARG A 3 21.61 -59.72 -18.21
N GLU A 4 21.78 -58.98 -19.29
CA GLU A 4 21.68 -57.52 -19.28
C GLU A 4 20.22 -57.10 -19.05
N PRO A 5 19.96 -56.04 -18.26
CA PRO A 5 18.73 -55.29 -18.39
C PRO A 5 18.92 -54.15 -19.39
N LYS A 6 17.98 -54.10 -20.33
CA LYS A 6 17.85 -53.16 -21.43
C LYS A 6 17.77 -51.72 -20.94
N LEU A 7 18.53 -50.83 -21.59
CA LEU A 7 18.23 -49.40 -21.62
C LEU A 7 16.84 -49.18 -22.25
N TYR A 8 15.97 -48.51 -21.50
CA TYR A 8 14.87 -47.71 -22.05
C TYR A 8 15.02 -46.31 -21.47
N GLY A 9 15.22 -45.32 -22.35
CA GLY A 9 15.34 -43.92 -21.96
C GLY A 9 13.99 -43.27 -21.67
N SER A 10 14.06 -41.94 -21.52
CA SER A 10 12.97 -40.95 -21.51
C SER A 10 12.40 -40.58 -20.13
N LYS A 11 12.91 -39.51 -19.51
CA LYS A 11 12.39 -38.12 -19.60
C LYS A 11 12.94 -37.28 -18.45
N TYR A 12 13.26 -36.02 -18.75
CA TYR A 12 13.55 -34.95 -17.81
C TYR A 12 12.62 -35.00 -16.59
N SER A 13 13.15 -35.32 -15.41
CA SER A 13 12.48 -35.02 -14.15
C SER A 13 12.75 -33.56 -13.82
N ASP A 14 11.74 -32.74 -14.10
CA ASP A 14 11.55 -31.45 -13.47
C ASP A 14 11.46 -31.70 -11.96
N ASP A 15 12.58 -31.53 -11.24
CA ASP A 15 12.69 -31.72 -9.78
C ASP A 15 11.90 -30.60 -9.08
N MET A 16 10.57 -30.71 -9.11
CA MET A 16 9.68 -29.86 -8.34
C MET A 16 9.78 -30.25 -6.88
N MET A 17 10.12 -29.28 -6.01
CA MET A 17 10.18 -29.52 -4.57
C MET A 17 8.76 -29.81 -4.06
N GLU A 18 8.53 -31.01 -3.56
CA GLU A 18 7.21 -31.42 -3.05
C GLU A 18 6.95 -30.86 -1.65
N PHE A 19 8.00 -30.71 -0.83
CA PHE A 19 7.92 -30.18 0.53
C PHE A 19 9.28 -29.62 1.01
N ILE A 20 9.23 -28.83 2.09
CA ILE A 20 10.41 -28.24 2.75
C ILE A 20 11.00 -29.25 3.73
N ALA A 21 12.31 -29.48 3.64
CA ALA A 21 12.99 -30.52 4.39
C ALA A 21 13.84 -30.01 5.56
N THR A 22 14.05 -28.69 5.69
CA THR A 22 14.86 -28.11 6.77
C THR A 22 14.02 -27.36 7.79
N GLN A 23 14.44 -27.40 9.05
CA GLN A 23 13.73 -26.73 10.15
C GLN A 23 13.73 -25.21 9.98
N ASP A 24 14.83 -24.63 9.48
CA ASP A 24 14.95 -23.18 9.32
C ASP A 24 14.02 -22.65 8.22
N GLU A 25 13.98 -23.30 7.05
CA GLU A 25 13.07 -22.93 5.96
C GLU A 25 11.60 -23.06 6.38
N LEU A 26 11.26 -24.12 7.13
CA LEU A 26 9.93 -24.31 7.70
C LEU A 26 9.57 -23.15 8.65
N ASN A 27 10.49 -22.80 9.56
CA ASN A 27 10.28 -21.70 10.51
C ASN A 27 10.06 -20.37 9.78
N TYR A 28 10.80 -20.09 8.70
CA TYR A 28 10.66 -18.85 7.93
C TYR A 28 9.32 -18.80 7.19
N LEU A 29 8.91 -19.90 6.56
CA LEU A 29 7.63 -19.94 5.85
C LEU A 29 6.42 -19.84 6.80
N GLN A 30 6.49 -20.49 7.96
CA GLN A 30 5.46 -20.34 9.00
C GLN A 30 5.42 -18.91 9.53
N ALA A 31 6.58 -18.31 9.81
CA ALA A 31 6.64 -16.91 10.24
C ALA A 31 6.09 -15.94 9.20
N PHE A 32 6.31 -16.23 7.91
CA PHE A 32 5.67 -15.49 6.83
C PHE A 32 4.15 -15.70 6.88
N ALA A 33 3.65 -16.93 6.81
CA ALA A 33 2.22 -17.21 6.71
C ALA A 33 1.42 -16.71 7.92
N ASP A 34 1.94 -16.91 9.14
CA ASP A 34 1.24 -16.57 10.37
C ASP A 34 1.36 -15.09 10.76
N GLY A 35 2.32 -14.37 10.17
CA GLY A 35 2.63 -12.98 10.50
C GLY A 35 2.47 -12.03 9.32
N VAL A 36 3.34 -12.16 8.33
CA VAL A 36 3.42 -11.28 7.16
C VAL A 36 2.23 -11.45 6.23
N GLY A 37 1.92 -12.70 5.87
CA GLY A 37 0.86 -13.03 4.94
C GLY A 37 -0.51 -12.59 5.44
N VAL A 38 -0.79 -12.69 6.74
CA VAL A 38 -2.07 -12.28 7.34
C VAL A 38 -2.35 -10.81 7.03
N TRP A 39 -1.36 -9.94 7.22
CA TRP A 39 -1.50 -8.53 6.87
C TRP A 39 -1.59 -8.33 5.35
N MET A 40 -0.82 -9.07 4.56
CA MET A 40 -0.88 -8.97 3.09
C MET A 40 -2.26 -9.37 2.53
N ASP A 41 -2.99 -10.25 3.22
CA ASP A 41 -4.30 -10.75 2.82
C ASP A 41 -5.48 -9.86 3.29
N SER A 42 -5.20 -8.74 3.95
CA SER A 42 -6.21 -7.84 4.54
C SER A 42 -7.23 -7.25 3.58
N LEU A 43 -6.84 -7.06 2.32
CA LEU A 43 -7.70 -6.60 1.23
C LEU A 43 -7.97 -7.72 0.22
N ASN A 44 -7.81 -8.98 0.65
CA ASN A 44 -7.85 -10.16 -0.21
C ASN A 44 -8.59 -11.31 0.50
N SER A 45 -9.90 -11.39 0.29
CA SER A 45 -10.76 -12.44 0.87
C SER A 45 -10.32 -13.87 0.52
N GLY A 46 -9.55 -14.06 -0.56
CA GLY A 46 -9.04 -15.36 -0.98
C GLY A 46 -7.80 -15.86 -0.21
N ASN A 47 -7.25 -15.07 0.71
CA ASN A 47 -6.09 -15.44 1.53
C ASN A 47 -4.90 -15.98 0.71
N HIS A 48 -4.63 -15.34 -0.44
CA HIS A 48 -3.67 -15.85 -1.41
C HIS A 48 -2.24 -15.85 -0.87
N PHE A 49 -1.85 -14.87 -0.07
CA PHE A 49 -0.48 -14.81 0.48
C PHE A 49 -0.27 -15.88 1.57
N THR A 50 -1.27 -16.15 2.40
CA THR A 50 -1.17 -17.16 3.47
C THR A 50 -1.45 -18.58 2.99
N GLN A 51 -2.34 -18.78 2.01
CA GLN A 51 -2.85 -20.11 1.65
C GLN A 51 -2.49 -20.59 0.24
N VAL A 52 -2.19 -19.71 -0.71
CA VAL A 52 -1.97 -20.11 -2.12
C VAL A 52 -0.51 -19.98 -2.53
N ILE A 53 0.07 -18.81 -2.29
CA ILE A 53 1.44 -18.47 -2.69
C ILE A 53 2.50 -19.36 -2.03
N PRO A 54 2.38 -19.80 -0.75
CA PRO A 54 3.35 -20.72 -0.16
C PRO A 54 3.45 -22.06 -0.90
N TRP A 55 2.33 -22.61 -1.38
CA TRP A 55 2.33 -23.81 -2.22
C TRP A 55 2.90 -23.54 -3.61
N HIS A 56 2.55 -22.40 -4.20
CA HIS A 56 3.07 -21.99 -5.50
C HIS A 56 4.60 -21.79 -5.48
N ALA A 57 5.13 -21.28 -4.37
CA ALA A 57 6.55 -21.02 -4.18
C ALA A 57 7.42 -22.28 -4.13
N LEU A 58 6.88 -23.44 -3.76
CA LEU A 58 7.62 -24.71 -3.81
C LEU A 58 8.11 -25.06 -5.23
N LYS A 59 7.46 -24.50 -6.26
CA LYS A 59 7.81 -24.69 -7.66
C LYS A 59 8.73 -23.59 -8.21
N SER A 60 9.02 -22.56 -7.43
CA SER A 60 9.70 -21.35 -7.88
C SER A 60 10.70 -20.86 -6.84
N SER A 61 11.99 -21.14 -7.08
CA SER A 61 13.08 -20.72 -6.18
C SER A 61 13.06 -19.21 -5.90
N LEU A 62 12.66 -18.41 -6.89
CA LEU A 62 12.51 -16.97 -6.74
C LEU A 62 11.46 -16.62 -5.67
N LEU A 63 10.25 -17.17 -5.80
CA LEU A 63 9.18 -16.93 -4.83
C LEU A 63 9.52 -17.49 -3.45
N LEU A 64 10.14 -18.66 -3.40
CA LEU A 64 10.54 -19.30 -2.15
C LEU A 64 11.53 -18.43 -1.38
N ASN A 65 12.58 -17.93 -2.05
CA ASN A 65 13.56 -17.04 -1.43
C ASN A 65 12.91 -15.72 -0.99
N SER A 66 12.00 -15.14 -1.78
CA SER A 66 11.28 -13.93 -1.39
C SER A 66 10.40 -14.13 -0.14
N LEU A 67 9.63 -15.22 -0.07
CA LEU A 67 8.81 -15.56 1.11
C LEU A 67 9.67 -15.77 2.35
N MET A 68 10.73 -16.57 2.22
CA MET A 68 11.64 -16.84 3.33
C MET A 68 12.38 -15.58 3.78
N ALA A 69 12.72 -14.66 2.87
CA ALA A 69 13.30 -13.36 3.24
C ALA A 69 12.34 -12.57 4.13
N CYS A 70 11.07 -12.44 3.74
CA CYS A 70 10.04 -11.78 4.55
C CYS A 70 9.85 -12.47 5.90
N GLY A 71 9.78 -13.81 5.93
CA GLY A 71 9.65 -14.60 7.15
C GLY A 71 10.85 -14.46 8.09
N ALA A 72 12.08 -14.59 7.57
CA ALA A 72 13.30 -14.39 8.34
C ALA A 72 13.40 -12.95 8.88
N LYS A 73 13.01 -11.95 8.07
CA LYS A 73 12.93 -10.56 8.50
C LYS A 73 11.91 -10.35 9.60
N HIS A 74 10.77 -11.01 9.51
CA HIS A 74 9.75 -10.97 10.54
C HIS A 74 10.27 -11.52 11.88
N LEU A 75 10.95 -12.67 11.84
CA LEU A 75 11.58 -13.26 13.02
C LEU A 75 12.71 -12.40 13.59
N SER A 76 13.42 -11.63 12.74
CA SER A 76 14.59 -10.85 13.18
C SER A 76 14.25 -9.74 14.17
N PHE A 77 13.00 -9.24 14.16
CA PHE A 77 12.53 -8.27 15.15
C PHE A 77 12.58 -8.80 16.59
N SER A 78 12.37 -10.10 16.80
CA SER A 78 12.48 -10.76 18.10
C SER A 78 13.80 -11.52 18.28
N LYS A 79 14.43 -11.94 17.18
CA LYS A 79 15.69 -12.70 17.17
C LYS A 79 16.72 -11.98 16.26
N PRO A 80 17.42 -10.96 16.76
CA PRO A 80 18.32 -10.12 15.95
C PRO A 80 19.37 -10.89 15.14
N GLY A 81 19.79 -12.07 15.60
CA GLY A 81 20.74 -12.94 14.87
C GLY A 81 20.23 -13.48 13.52
N LEU A 82 18.95 -13.34 13.19
CA LEU A 82 18.39 -13.72 11.90
C LEU A 82 18.45 -12.61 10.85
N GLU A 83 18.88 -11.40 11.21
CA GLU A 83 18.93 -10.25 10.29
C GLU A 83 19.85 -10.51 9.09
N ASP A 84 21.05 -11.04 9.32
CA ASP A 84 22.01 -11.35 8.25
C ASP A 84 21.43 -12.37 7.28
N ARG A 85 20.75 -13.39 7.81
CA ARG A 85 20.09 -14.42 7.01
C ARG A 85 18.95 -13.86 6.16
N ALA A 86 18.16 -12.95 6.73
CA ALA A 86 17.08 -12.26 6.01
C ALA A 86 17.65 -11.45 4.83
N ILE A 87 18.77 -10.76 5.04
CA ILE A 87 19.48 -9.98 4.00
C ILE A 87 20.03 -10.89 2.90
N GLU A 88 20.63 -12.04 3.24
CA GLU A 88 21.13 -13.01 2.26
C GLU A 88 20.01 -13.53 1.35
N LEU A 89 18.88 -13.93 1.93
CA LEU A 89 17.71 -14.42 1.20
C LEU A 89 17.15 -13.33 0.26
N TYR A 90 17.02 -12.11 0.78
CA TYR A 90 16.58 -10.94 0.02
C TYR A 90 17.49 -10.64 -1.17
N ASN A 91 18.81 -10.62 -0.96
CA ASN A 91 19.79 -10.37 -2.02
C ASN A 91 19.77 -11.47 -3.07
N THR A 92 19.61 -12.73 -2.65
CA THR A 92 19.48 -13.88 -3.55
C THR A 92 18.24 -13.76 -4.43
N ALA A 93 17.08 -13.50 -3.83
CA ALA A 93 15.82 -13.30 -4.56
C ALA A 93 15.89 -12.10 -5.51
N THR A 94 16.48 -10.98 -5.08
CA THR A 94 16.67 -9.79 -5.94
C THR A 94 17.56 -10.12 -7.15
N ALA A 95 18.68 -10.81 -6.95
CA ALA A 95 19.56 -11.23 -8.04
C ALA A 95 18.88 -12.22 -9.01
N GLN A 96 18.05 -13.13 -8.49
CA GLN A 96 17.24 -14.04 -9.30
C GLN A 96 16.20 -13.26 -10.13
N LEU A 97 15.49 -12.31 -9.52
CA LEU A 97 14.48 -11.49 -10.20
C LEU A 97 15.11 -10.72 -11.37
N VAL A 98 16.23 -10.03 -11.15
CA VAL A 98 16.91 -9.26 -12.21
C VAL A 98 17.30 -10.16 -13.38
N ARG A 99 17.84 -11.35 -13.13
CA ARG A 99 18.17 -12.32 -14.20
C ARG A 99 16.92 -12.81 -14.93
N MET A 100 15.82 -13.08 -14.22
CA MET A 100 14.57 -13.52 -14.82
C MET A 100 13.93 -12.43 -15.68
N LEU A 101 14.02 -11.15 -15.28
CA LEU A 101 13.50 -10.03 -16.06
C LEU A 101 14.24 -9.81 -17.39
N GLN A 102 15.48 -10.29 -17.51
CA GLN A 102 16.22 -10.30 -18.78
C GLN A 102 15.73 -11.38 -19.75
N ASN A 103 14.96 -12.37 -19.27
CA ASN A 103 14.42 -13.45 -20.10
C ASN A 103 13.04 -13.06 -20.67
N PRO A 104 12.86 -13.03 -22.01
CA PRO A 104 11.56 -12.79 -22.63
C PRO A 104 10.52 -13.87 -22.31
N GLU A 105 10.93 -15.11 -22.08
CA GLU A 105 10.03 -16.24 -21.76
C GLU A 105 9.85 -16.44 -20.25
N ARG A 106 10.09 -15.40 -19.45
CA ARG A 106 9.92 -15.46 -18.00
C ARG A 106 8.47 -15.73 -17.62
N ASN A 107 8.29 -16.40 -16.49
CA ASN A 107 6.99 -16.43 -15.83
C ASN A 107 6.73 -15.06 -15.19
N VAL A 108 5.91 -14.24 -15.86
CA VAL A 108 5.63 -12.86 -15.44
C VAL A 108 4.84 -12.82 -14.11
N VAL A 109 4.02 -13.84 -13.83
CA VAL A 109 3.29 -13.95 -12.55
C VAL A 109 4.29 -14.11 -11.40
N ASP A 110 5.22 -15.07 -11.51
CA ASP A 110 6.25 -15.30 -10.50
C ASP A 110 7.13 -14.07 -10.29
N CYS A 111 7.56 -13.41 -11.38
CA CYS A 111 8.40 -12.22 -11.29
C CYS A 111 7.68 -11.06 -10.58
N THR A 112 6.41 -10.83 -10.92
CA THR A 112 5.62 -9.74 -10.34
C THR A 112 5.28 -10.02 -8.89
N THR A 113 4.86 -11.24 -8.55
CA THR A 113 4.59 -11.65 -7.17
C THR A 113 5.87 -11.60 -6.31
N ALA A 114 7.02 -12.02 -6.85
CA ALA A 114 8.30 -11.90 -6.17
C ALA A 114 8.69 -10.43 -5.92
N SER A 115 8.48 -9.55 -6.90
CA SER A 115 8.74 -8.11 -6.74
C SER A 115 7.85 -7.49 -5.65
N ILE A 116 6.59 -7.91 -5.54
CA ILE A 116 5.68 -7.51 -4.46
C ILE A 116 6.17 -7.98 -3.09
N LEU A 117 6.61 -9.24 -2.98
CA LEU A 117 7.18 -9.77 -1.73
C LEU A 117 8.45 -9.01 -1.32
N LEU A 118 9.33 -8.70 -2.27
CA LEU A 118 10.54 -7.92 -2.01
C LEU A 118 10.22 -6.48 -1.58
N ASN A 119 9.18 -5.86 -2.15
CA ASN A 119 8.68 -4.56 -1.69
C ASN A 119 8.17 -4.63 -0.23
N VAL A 120 7.49 -5.72 0.15
CA VAL A 120 7.08 -5.92 1.55
C VAL A 120 8.29 -6.09 2.47
N TYR A 121 9.29 -6.88 2.08
CA TYR A 121 10.55 -6.99 2.82
C TYR A 121 11.21 -5.62 3.03
N GLU A 122 11.28 -4.82 1.98
CA GLU A 122 11.85 -3.46 2.03
C GLU A 122 11.06 -2.56 2.99
N ALA A 123 9.72 -2.63 2.97
CA ALA A 123 8.86 -1.87 3.88
C ALA A 123 9.07 -2.24 5.36
N MET A 124 9.34 -3.53 5.65
CA MET A 124 9.72 -4.02 6.98
C MET A 124 11.14 -3.59 7.39
N SER A 125 11.98 -3.21 6.42
CA SER A 125 13.38 -2.89 6.64
C SER A 125 13.58 -1.41 6.96
N HIS A 126 14.44 -1.11 7.93
CA HIS A 126 14.69 0.28 8.40
C HIS A 126 15.60 1.11 7.48
N LYS A 127 16.03 0.59 6.33
CA LYS A 127 16.95 1.27 5.41
C LYS A 127 16.17 2.06 4.36
N PRO A 128 16.10 3.41 4.44
CA PRO A 128 15.24 4.21 3.57
C PRO A 128 15.61 4.13 2.09
N ILE A 129 16.90 3.90 1.79
CA ILE A 129 17.46 3.98 0.43
C ILE A 129 17.04 2.80 -0.44
N HIS A 130 16.83 1.61 0.14
CA HIS A 130 16.37 0.44 -0.62
C HIS A 130 14.85 0.38 -0.76
N ARG A 131 14.06 1.12 0.02
CA ARG A 131 12.57 1.03 -0.01
C ARG A 131 11.90 1.35 -1.34
N MET A 132 12.63 2.00 -2.25
CA MET A 132 12.06 2.52 -3.48
C MET A 132 12.32 1.64 -4.70
N SER A 133 13.30 0.74 -4.66
CA SER A 133 13.66 -0.06 -5.85
C SER A 133 12.53 -1.02 -6.23
N HIS A 134 12.04 -1.83 -5.30
CA HIS A 134 11.02 -2.82 -5.61
C HIS A 134 9.61 -2.25 -5.59
N MET A 135 9.34 -1.12 -4.92
CA MET A 135 8.04 -0.44 -5.03
C MET A 135 7.75 0.03 -6.47
N VAL A 136 8.70 0.76 -7.07
CA VAL A 136 8.57 1.25 -8.46
C VAL A 136 8.57 0.08 -9.43
N GLY A 137 9.43 -0.90 -9.19
CA GLY A 137 9.52 -2.14 -9.97
C GLY A 137 8.24 -2.96 -10.00
N ALA A 138 7.70 -3.25 -8.82
CA ALA A 138 6.48 -4.04 -8.68
C ALA A 138 5.31 -3.36 -9.41
N ARG A 139 5.20 -2.04 -9.31
CA ARG A 139 4.17 -1.28 -10.04
C ARG A 139 4.34 -1.39 -11.56
N ALA A 140 5.57 -1.24 -12.07
CA ALA A 140 5.85 -1.36 -13.50
C ALA A 140 5.44 -2.75 -14.02
N LEU A 141 5.75 -3.81 -13.27
CA LEU A 141 5.40 -5.19 -13.61
C LEU A 141 3.89 -5.46 -13.54
N ILE A 142 3.18 -4.94 -12.53
CA ILE A 142 1.71 -5.03 -12.45
C ILE A 142 1.08 -4.37 -13.69
N ARG A 143 1.58 -3.20 -14.11
CA ARG A 143 1.11 -2.52 -15.32
C ARG A 143 1.41 -3.30 -16.59
N GLU A 144 2.61 -3.86 -16.71
CA GLU A 144 2.99 -4.72 -17.84
C GLU A 144 2.03 -5.91 -17.96
N CYS A 145 1.62 -6.50 -16.84
CA CYS A 145 0.68 -7.62 -16.83
C CYS A 145 -0.79 -7.22 -17.05
N GLY A 146 -1.10 -5.92 -17.05
CA GLY A 146 -2.49 -5.42 -17.10
C GLY A 146 -3.32 -5.78 -15.86
N TRP A 147 -2.68 -6.02 -14.71
CA TRP A 147 -3.38 -6.37 -13.48
C TRP A 147 -4.06 -5.15 -12.86
N ASN A 148 -5.31 -5.33 -12.45
CA ASN A 148 -6.20 -4.27 -11.96
C ASN A 148 -7.26 -4.84 -10.98
N ALA A 149 -8.20 -4.01 -10.54
CA ALA A 149 -9.24 -4.39 -9.59
C ALA A 149 -10.18 -5.50 -10.09
N ALA A 150 -10.33 -5.66 -11.42
CA ALA A 150 -11.15 -6.71 -12.02
C ALA A 150 -10.39 -8.06 -12.19
N SER A 151 -9.10 -8.09 -11.86
CA SER A 151 -8.31 -9.32 -11.88
C SER A 151 -8.79 -10.29 -10.79
N THR A 152 -8.44 -11.57 -10.92
CA THR A 152 -8.77 -12.62 -9.94
C THR A 152 -7.53 -13.39 -9.53
N GLY A 153 -7.54 -14.05 -8.37
CA GLY A 153 -6.44 -14.91 -7.95
C GLY A 153 -5.22 -14.13 -7.43
N ILE A 154 -4.02 -14.67 -7.65
CA ILE A 154 -2.73 -14.03 -7.33
C ILE A 154 -2.61 -12.62 -7.93
N PRO A 155 -2.96 -12.37 -9.21
CA PRO A 155 -2.99 -11.03 -9.79
C PRO A 155 -3.76 -9.99 -8.95
N ALA A 156 -4.98 -10.33 -8.52
CA ALA A 156 -5.83 -9.45 -7.72
C ALA A 156 -5.20 -9.15 -6.36
N ALA A 157 -4.67 -10.20 -5.70
CA ALA A 157 -4.01 -10.07 -4.41
C ALA A 157 -2.77 -9.15 -4.48
N CYS A 158 -1.95 -9.31 -5.51
CA CYS A 158 -0.78 -8.47 -5.75
C CYS A 158 -1.17 -7.01 -6.04
N PHE A 159 -2.20 -6.79 -6.86
CA PHE A 159 -2.72 -5.46 -7.18
C PHE A 159 -3.18 -4.71 -5.92
N TRP A 160 -4.09 -5.33 -5.14
CA TRP A 160 -4.65 -4.69 -3.94
C TRP A 160 -3.63 -4.46 -2.85
N LEU A 161 -2.65 -5.35 -2.67
CA LEU A 161 -1.56 -5.12 -1.74
C LEU A 161 -0.65 -3.96 -2.16
N SER A 162 -0.31 -3.89 -3.46
CA SER A 162 0.53 -2.81 -4.01
C SER A 162 -0.10 -1.44 -3.79
N ILE A 163 -1.37 -1.30 -4.18
CA ILE A 163 -2.14 -0.07 -3.96
C ILE A 163 -2.37 0.20 -2.47
N GLY A 164 -2.63 -0.85 -1.69
CA GLY A 164 -2.81 -0.77 -0.23
C GLY A 164 -1.63 -0.12 0.47
N MET A 165 -0.41 -0.63 0.20
CA MET A 165 0.84 -0.08 0.72
C MET A 165 1.03 1.40 0.38
N GLU A 166 0.75 1.77 -0.87
CA GLU A 166 0.89 3.15 -1.34
C GLU A 166 -0.11 4.10 -0.67
N VAL A 167 -1.40 3.77 -0.68
CA VAL A 167 -2.45 4.61 -0.09
C VAL A 167 -2.19 4.84 1.40
N LEU A 168 -1.80 3.80 2.15
CA LEU A 168 -1.47 3.91 3.56
C LEU A 168 -0.24 4.81 3.79
N SER A 169 0.78 4.72 2.93
CA SER A 169 1.96 5.59 2.99
C SER A 169 1.59 7.06 2.71
N CYS A 170 0.80 7.31 1.66
CA CYS A 170 0.27 8.62 1.30
C CYS A 170 -0.62 9.24 2.39
N LEU A 171 -1.40 8.41 3.08
CA LEU A 171 -2.22 8.82 4.23
C LEU A 171 -1.37 9.37 5.38
N SER A 172 -0.18 8.81 5.61
CA SER A 172 0.77 9.24 6.63
C SER A 172 1.57 10.49 6.23
N MET A 173 2.08 10.52 5.01
CA MET A 173 3.00 11.55 4.52
C MET A 173 2.30 12.78 3.90
N ASN A 174 0.97 12.73 3.81
CA ASN A 174 0.15 13.71 3.11
C ASN A 174 0.55 13.89 1.63
N TRP A 175 0.81 12.77 0.95
CA TRP A 175 1.14 12.73 -0.48
C TRP A 175 -0.05 12.24 -1.30
N ALA A 176 -0.05 12.56 -2.59
CA ALA A 176 -0.98 11.95 -3.53
C ALA A 176 -0.45 10.57 -3.93
N VAL A 177 -1.37 9.63 -4.22
CA VAL A 177 -1.02 8.36 -4.84
C VAL A 177 -0.54 8.60 -6.27
N THR A 178 0.46 7.84 -6.68
CA THR A 178 1.05 7.93 -8.02
C THR A 178 0.23 7.19 -9.08
N TRP A 179 -0.50 6.14 -8.68
CA TRP A 179 -1.47 5.47 -9.55
C TRP A 179 -2.88 5.96 -9.23
N HIS A 180 -3.41 6.82 -10.10
CA HIS A 180 -4.71 7.45 -9.88
C HIS A 180 -5.83 6.41 -9.66
N PRO A 181 -6.70 6.60 -8.65
CA PRO A 181 -7.75 5.63 -8.33
C PRO A 181 -8.67 5.27 -9.50
N ASP A 182 -8.97 6.24 -10.37
CA ASP A 182 -9.88 6.02 -11.51
C ASP A 182 -9.30 5.05 -12.56
N ASP A 183 -7.99 4.81 -12.54
CA ASP A 183 -7.32 3.89 -13.44
C ASP A 183 -7.24 2.45 -12.87
N TRP A 184 -7.83 2.21 -11.70
CA TRP A 184 -7.78 0.89 -11.05
C TRP A 184 -8.74 -0.13 -11.68
N GLY A 185 -9.67 0.30 -12.52
CA GLY A 185 -10.67 -0.58 -13.13
C GLY A 185 -11.65 -1.19 -12.12
N LEU A 186 -11.91 -0.48 -11.01
CA LEU A 186 -12.86 -0.92 -9.98
C LEU A 186 -14.29 -0.66 -10.44
N ASP A 187 -15.16 -1.65 -10.25
CA ASP A 187 -16.60 -1.49 -10.50
C ASP A 187 -17.27 -0.68 -9.38
N LEU A 188 -17.82 0.47 -9.77
CA LEU A 188 -18.54 1.40 -8.91
C LEU A 188 -20.06 1.33 -9.11
N ASP A 189 -20.58 0.27 -9.74
CA ASP A 189 -22.02 0.09 -9.84
C ASP A 189 -22.65 -0.24 -8.47
N TRP A 190 -23.31 0.78 -7.90
CA TRP A 190 -24.01 0.72 -6.62
C TRP A 190 -25.31 -0.11 -6.66
N SER A 191 -25.79 -0.49 -7.85
CA SER A 191 -27.10 -1.12 -8.05
C SER A 191 -27.09 -2.65 -7.98
N HIS A 192 -25.91 -3.27 -8.11
CA HIS A 192 -25.79 -4.70 -8.41
C HIS A 192 -25.90 -5.65 -7.20
N ASP A 193 -25.93 -5.18 -5.95
CA ASP A 193 -25.84 -6.04 -4.75
C ASP A 193 -27.14 -6.09 -3.92
N ASN A 194 -28.30 -6.17 -4.57
CA ASN A 194 -29.59 -6.43 -3.90
C ASN A 194 -29.79 -7.90 -3.50
N ASP A 195 -28.76 -8.74 -3.63
CA ASP A 195 -28.84 -10.13 -3.19
C ASP A 195 -29.01 -10.19 -1.67
N LEU A 196 -30.07 -10.90 -1.27
CA LEU A 196 -30.41 -11.21 0.12
C LEU A 196 -29.29 -11.96 0.87
N ASP A 197 -28.25 -12.41 0.16
CA ASP A 197 -27.04 -13.04 0.69
C ASP A 197 -25.90 -12.05 1.01
N GLY A 198 -26.11 -10.75 0.74
CA GLY A 198 -25.08 -9.72 0.90
C GLY A 198 -24.02 -9.84 -0.19
N GLY A 199 -24.04 -8.92 -1.15
CA GLY A 199 -23.01 -8.82 -2.18
C GLY A 199 -21.59 -8.91 -1.63
N ASP A 200 -20.63 -9.28 -2.47
CA ASP A 200 -19.26 -9.59 -2.08
C ASP A 200 -18.69 -8.52 -1.12
N SER A 201 -18.60 -8.88 0.16
CA SER A 201 -18.16 -7.97 1.22
C SER A 201 -16.80 -7.36 0.91
N GLN A 202 -15.97 -8.08 0.14
CA GLN A 202 -14.65 -7.63 -0.27
C GLN A 202 -14.74 -6.47 -1.26
N THR A 203 -15.60 -6.58 -2.28
CA THR A 203 -15.87 -5.50 -3.23
C THR A 203 -16.30 -4.21 -2.51
N TRP A 204 -17.12 -4.30 -1.46
CA TRP A 204 -17.51 -3.13 -0.66
C TRP A 204 -16.36 -2.51 0.13
N VAL A 205 -15.40 -3.30 0.61
CA VAL A 205 -14.16 -2.79 1.23
C VAL A 205 -13.30 -2.08 0.20
N HIS A 206 -13.15 -2.67 -1.00
CA HIS A 206 -12.40 -2.06 -2.09
C HIS A 206 -13.01 -0.72 -2.53
N ARG A 207 -14.34 -0.63 -2.60
CA ARG A 207 -15.06 0.63 -2.89
C ARG A 207 -14.80 1.70 -1.84
N SER A 208 -14.84 1.39 -0.54
CA SER A 208 -14.51 2.43 0.47
C SER A 208 -13.04 2.80 0.47
N PHE A 209 -12.15 1.85 0.21
CA PHE A 209 -10.71 2.11 0.10
C PHE A 209 -10.36 3.00 -1.10
N TYR A 210 -11.02 2.77 -2.24
CA TYR A 210 -10.94 3.64 -3.41
C TYR A 210 -11.37 5.08 -3.09
N ILE A 211 -12.50 5.26 -2.38
CA ILE A 211 -12.96 6.60 -1.96
C ILE A 211 -11.91 7.26 -1.05
N LEU A 212 -11.38 6.52 -0.07
CA LEU A 212 -10.31 7.02 0.80
C LEU A 212 -9.08 7.48 0.00
N ALA A 213 -8.66 6.72 -1.01
CA ALA A 213 -7.53 7.10 -1.87
C ALA A 213 -7.79 8.41 -2.64
N LYS A 214 -9.00 8.62 -3.16
CA LYS A 214 -9.37 9.90 -3.79
C LYS A 214 -9.35 11.07 -2.81
N VAL A 215 -9.84 10.84 -1.59
CA VAL A 215 -9.79 11.85 -0.52
C VAL A 215 -8.35 12.16 -0.09
N VAL A 216 -7.46 11.17 -0.06
CA VAL A 216 -6.02 11.39 0.20
C VAL A 216 -5.38 12.26 -0.89
N ASN A 217 -5.66 11.98 -2.17
CA ASN A 217 -5.20 12.82 -3.29
C ASN A 217 -5.73 14.25 -3.18
N PHE A 218 -7.01 14.40 -2.85
CA PHE A 218 -7.62 15.69 -2.62
C PHE A 218 -6.89 16.46 -1.51
N ARG A 219 -6.66 15.83 -0.35
CA ARG A 219 -5.94 16.46 0.77
C ARG A 219 -4.52 16.91 0.37
N ALA A 220 -3.77 16.06 -0.34
CA ALA A 220 -2.40 16.36 -0.74
C ALA A 220 -2.27 17.53 -1.73
N THR A 221 -3.28 17.71 -2.59
CA THR A 221 -3.31 18.78 -3.60
C THR A 221 -3.78 20.13 -3.04
N SER A 222 -4.20 20.19 -1.77
CA SER A 222 -4.71 21.43 -1.16
C SER A 222 -3.60 22.44 -0.85
N LEU A 223 -2.33 22.00 -0.82
CA LEU A 223 -1.18 22.79 -0.38
C LEU A 223 -0.37 23.40 -1.54
N THR A 224 -0.78 23.19 -2.81
CA THR A 224 0.14 23.31 -3.96
C THR A 224 0.11 24.66 -4.69
N TYR A 225 -0.69 25.65 -4.26
CA TYR A 225 -0.92 26.85 -5.09
C TYR A 225 -0.66 28.17 -4.37
N PRO A 226 0.37 28.94 -4.76
CA PRO A 226 0.55 30.30 -4.29
C PRO A 226 -0.56 31.23 -4.81
N PRO A 227 -0.99 32.22 -4.01
CA PRO A 227 -2.02 33.18 -4.38
C PRO A 227 -1.43 34.24 -5.31
N SER A 228 -1.53 34.04 -6.63
CA SER A 228 -0.97 35.00 -7.60
C SER A 228 -2.04 35.80 -8.37
N ASP A 229 -3.33 35.46 -8.25
CA ASP A 229 -4.41 36.21 -8.92
C ASP A 229 -5.77 35.99 -8.21
N PRO A 230 -6.43 37.05 -7.68
CA PRO A 230 -7.72 36.96 -6.98
C PRO A 230 -8.86 36.38 -7.82
N HIS A 231 -8.92 36.65 -9.12
CA HIS A 231 -9.98 36.10 -9.98
C HIS A 231 -9.78 34.61 -10.25
N LYS A 232 -8.52 34.19 -10.41
CA LYS A 232 -8.19 32.76 -10.49
C LYS A 232 -8.41 32.05 -9.16
N HIS A 233 -8.25 32.75 -8.03
CA HIS A 233 -8.51 32.20 -6.71
C HIS A 233 -9.99 31.83 -6.53
N GLN A 234 -10.93 32.70 -6.91
CA GLN A 234 -12.37 32.42 -6.79
C GLN A 234 -12.81 31.23 -7.67
N SER A 235 -12.35 31.17 -8.93
CA SER A 235 -12.65 30.03 -9.81
C SER A 235 -12.10 28.72 -9.23
N ARG A 236 -10.85 28.73 -8.74
CA ARG A 236 -10.20 27.56 -8.13
C ARG A 236 -10.93 27.08 -6.88
N LEU A 237 -11.38 28.00 -6.02
CA LEU A 237 -12.16 27.66 -4.84
C LEU A 237 -13.48 26.98 -5.24
N SER A 238 -14.15 27.48 -6.28
CA SER A 238 -15.37 26.88 -6.82
C SER A 238 -15.12 25.47 -7.37
N ASP A 239 -14.05 25.28 -8.15
CA ASP A 239 -13.66 23.97 -8.70
C ASP A 239 -13.35 22.98 -7.56
N ARG A 240 -12.57 23.44 -6.57
CA ARG A 240 -12.24 22.66 -5.38
C ARG A 240 -13.45 22.27 -4.54
N LEU A 241 -14.39 23.18 -4.36
CA LEU A 241 -15.63 22.90 -3.64
C LEU A 241 -16.45 21.85 -4.38
N THR A 242 -16.53 21.95 -5.70
CA THR A 242 -17.25 20.97 -6.54
C THR A 242 -16.62 19.59 -6.40
N GLU A 243 -15.29 19.50 -6.44
CA GLU A 243 -14.55 18.26 -6.23
C GLU A 243 -14.77 17.69 -4.81
N TRP A 244 -14.70 18.54 -3.78
CA TRP A 244 -14.98 18.15 -2.39
C TRP A 244 -16.41 17.61 -2.22
N GLN A 245 -17.40 18.27 -2.82
CA GLN A 245 -18.80 17.84 -2.80
C GLN A 245 -18.99 16.50 -3.51
N ALA A 246 -18.33 16.28 -4.64
CA ALA A 246 -18.36 14.99 -5.33
C ALA A 246 -17.76 13.86 -4.48
N LEU A 247 -16.66 14.12 -3.78
CA LEU A 247 -16.05 13.15 -2.86
C LEU A 247 -16.95 12.86 -1.64
N LYS A 248 -17.58 13.91 -1.10
CA LYS A 248 -18.56 13.75 -0.01
C LYS A 248 -19.76 12.92 -0.47
N GLN A 249 -20.26 13.16 -1.68
CA GLN A 249 -21.34 12.38 -2.27
C GLN A 249 -20.94 10.91 -2.45
N LEU A 250 -19.73 10.63 -2.95
CA LEU A 250 -19.20 9.26 -3.06
C LEU A 250 -19.17 8.54 -1.70
N CYS A 251 -18.72 9.21 -0.64
CA CYS A 251 -18.78 8.66 0.72
C CYS A 251 -20.22 8.32 1.12
N ASP A 252 -21.15 9.24 0.89
CA ASP A 252 -22.56 9.10 1.28
C ASP A 252 -23.24 7.98 0.49
N ASP A 253 -23.00 7.89 -0.81
CA ASP A 253 -23.49 6.82 -1.69
C ASP A 253 -23.00 5.46 -1.21
N TRP A 254 -21.71 5.31 -0.91
CA TRP A 254 -21.17 4.07 -0.35
C TRP A 254 -21.87 3.70 0.96
N SER A 255 -22.07 4.65 1.88
CA SER A 255 -22.71 4.36 3.16
C SER A 255 -24.19 4.00 3.02
N ASN A 256 -24.89 4.63 2.08
CA ASN A 256 -26.32 4.42 1.82
C ASN A 256 -26.59 3.11 1.10
N CYS A 257 -25.78 2.78 0.09
CA CYS A 257 -25.91 1.57 -0.71
C CYS A 257 -25.24 0.34 -0.07
N SER A 258 -24.34 0.55 0.90
CA SER A 258 -23.68 -0.54 1.66
C SER A 258 -24.70 -1.55 2.19
N PRO A 259 -24.49 -2.87 1.93
CA PRO A 259 -25.40 -3.92 2.36
C PRO A 259 -25.41 -4.03 3.89
N ARG A 260 -26.44 -4.69 4.42
CA ARG A 260 -26.63 -4.81 5.88
C ARG A 260 -25.45 -5.49 6.59
N SER A 261 -24.76 -6.41 5.92
CA SER A 261 -23.55 -7.10 6.41
C SER A 261 -22.39 -6.13 6.70
N MET A 262 -22.31 -5.01 5.96
CA MET A 262 -21.29 -3.96 6.13
C MET A 262 -21.67 -2.89 7.17
N ARG A 263 -22.77 -3.11 7.92
CA ARG A 263 -23.26 -2.19 8.97
C ARG A 263 -23.10 -2.83 10.35
N PRO A 264 -22.91 -2.04 11.42
CA PRO A 264 -22.87 -2.57 12.78
C PRO A 264 -24.12 -3.39 13.12
N VAL A 265 -23.92 -4.53 13.78
CA VAL A 265 -25.00 -5.30 14.40
C VAL A 265 -25.44 -4.64 15.69
N GLY A 266 -24.48 -4.13 16.47
CA GLY A 266 -24.71 -3.32 17.66
C GLY A 266 -23.93 -2.01 17.61
N TYR A 267 -24.55 -0.94 18.12
CA TYR A 267 -23.92 0.36 18.32
C TYR A 267 -24.39 0.94 19.65
N LEU A 268 -23.44 1.30 20.50
CA LEU A 268 -23.70 2.04 21.73
C LEU A 268 -22.98 3.38 21.61
N ALA A 269 -23.76 4.46 21.57
CA ALA A 269 -23.24 5.82 21.60
C ALA A 269 -22.43 6.04 22.90
N MET A 270 -21.57 7.05 22.89
CA MET A 270 -20.85 7.49 24.09
C MET A 270 -21.87 7.79 25.19
N SER A 271 -21.89 6.98 26.25
CA SER A 271 -22.80 7.18 27.37
C SER A 271 -22.01 7.78 28.53
N GLY A 272 -22.46 8.93 29.05
CA GLY A 272 -21.74 9.71 30.05
C GLY A 272 -21.39 8.93 31.33
N SER A 273 -20.30 9.37 31.99
CA SER A 273 -19.75 9.07 33.33
C SER A 273 -19.81 7.66 33.97
N SER A 274 -20.62 6.70 33.50
CA SER A 274 -20.75 5.36 34.07
C SER A 274 -20.13 4.24 33.23
N GLU A 275 -19.76 4.52 31.98
CA GLU A 275 -19.07 3.57 31.11
C GLU A 275 -17.54 3.72 31.21
N PRO A 276 -16.77 2.63 31.08
CA PRO A 276 -15.31 2.66 31.24
C PRO A 276 -14.54 3.19 30.01
N SER A 277 -15.21 3.42 28.87
CA SER A 277 -14.57 3.87 27.63
C SER A 277 -15.12 5.22 27.18
N ALA A 278 -14.23 6.09 26.73
CA ALA A 278 -14.48 7.39 26.14
C ALA A 278 -14.96 7.30 24.67
N PHE A 279 -14.91 6.11 24.06
CA PHE A 279 -15.31 5.89 22.66
C PHE A 279 -16.64 5.12 22.54
N PRO A 280 -17.39 5.33 21.44
CA PRO A 280 -18.57 4.52 21.15
C PRO A 280 -18.20 3.06 20.95
N LYS A 281 -19.07 2.14 21.38
CA LYS A 281 -18.86 0.70 21.21
C LYS A 281 -19.58 0.19 19.97
N PHE A 282 -18.89 -0.63 19.21
CA PHE A 282 -19.43 -1.26 18.01
C PHE A 282 -19.41 -2.77 18.14
N TRP A 283 -20.35 -3.41 17.47
CA TRP A 283 -20.24 -4.82 17.13
C TRP A 283 -20.47 -4.98 15.64
N LEU A 284 -19.39 -5.24 14.90
CA LEU A 284 -19.42 -5.60 13.49
C LEU A 284 -19.12 -7.09 13.36
N ALA A 285 -19.90 -7.80 12.54
CA ALA A 285 -19.81 -9.26 12.46
C ALA A 285 -18.61 -9.76 11.65
N GLN A 286 -18.04 -8.91 10.78
CA GLN A 286 -17.01 -9.28 9.83
C GLN A 286 -15.87 -8.25 9.85
N THR A 287 -14.63 -8.72 9.70
CA THR A 287 -13.44 -7.86 9.55
C THR A 287 -13.54 -6.95 8.34
N SER A 288 -14.11 -7.43 7.23
CA SER A 288 -14.41 -6.62 6.05
C SER A 288 -15.30 -5.41 6.39
N ALA A 289 -16.37 -5.63 7.18
CA ALA A 289 -17.24 -4.54 7.61
C ALA A 289 -16.50 -3.53 8.50
N MET A 290 -15.62 -4.00 9.40
CA MET A 290 -14.79 -3.14 10.23
C MET A 290 -13.85 -2.27 9.37
N LEU A 291 -13.07 -2.88 8.48
CA LEU A 291 -12.16 -2.16 7.58
C LEU A 291 -12.91 -1.17 6.68
N GLY A 292 -14.00 -1.61 6.07
CA GLY A 292 -14.83 -0.77 5.21
C GLY A 292 -15.31 0.49 5.93
N ARG A 293 -15.77 0.34 7.18
CA ARG A 293 -16.24 1.46 8.02
C ARG A 293 -15.11 2.34 8.54
N ILE A 294 -13.95 1.77 8.85
CA ILE A 294 -12.77 2.57 9.20
C ILE A 294 -12.37 3.44 8.02
N PHE A 295 -12.24 2.89 6.81
CA PHE A 295 -11.88 3.69 5.62
C PHE A 295 -12.90 4.78 5.33
N TYR A 296 -14.20 4.47 5.41
CA TYR A 296 -15.26 5.46 5.27
C TYR A 296 -15.15 6.61 6.29
N HIS A 297 -15.02 6.29 7.58
CA HIS A 297 -14.92 7.32 8.61
C HIS A 297 -13.62 8.11 8.52
N THR A 298 -12.51 7.49 8.14
CA THR A 298 -11.26 8.21 7.86
C THR A 298 -11.41 9.16 6.68
N ALA A 299 -12.07 8.76 5.60
CA ALA A 299 -12.34 9.63 4.45
C ALA A 299 -13.20 10.85 4.86
N GLN A 300 -14.28 10.64 5.60
CA GLN A 300 -15.13 11.74 6.11
C GLN A 300 -14.37 12.65 7.09
N CYS A 301 -13.56 12.07 7.98
CA CYS A 301 -12.72 12.82 8.91
C CYS A 301 -11.74 13.75 8.16
N ILE A 302 -11.12 13.25 7.09
CA ILE A 302 -10.23 14.06 6.25
C ILE A 302 -11.01 15.13 5.51
N LEU A 303 -12.15 14.81 4.88
CA LEU A 303 -12.96 15.80 4.16
C LEU A 303 -13.36 16.97 5.05
N ALA A 304 -13.69 16.71 6.32
CA ALA A 304 -13.97 17.78 7.29
C ALA A 304 -12.75 18.69 7.58
N GLN A 305 -11.52 18.15 7.51
CA GLN A 305 -10.27 18.91 7.67
C GLN A 305 -9.95 19.79 6.47
N VAL A 306 -10.29 19.34 5.26
CA VAL A 306 -9.90 20.00 4.00
C VAL A 306 -11.07 20.61 3.25
N ASN A 307 -12.13 21.03 3.96
CA ASN A 307 -13.18 21.80 3.33
C ASN A 307 -12.61 23.10 2.73
N PRO A 308 -12.87 23.40 1.43
CA PRO A 308 -12.27 24.56 0.76
C PRO A 308 -12.73 25.93 1.26
N ILE A 309 -13.89 26.01 1.93
CA ILE A 309 -14.50 27.27 2.39
C ILE A 309 -14.34 27.42 3.91
N GLU A 310 -14.63 26.36 4.65
CA GLU A 310 -14.68 26.38 6.11
C GLU A 310 -13.54 25.57 6.68
N SER A 311 -12.52 26.22 7.25
CA SER A 311 -11.47 25.45 7.95
C SER A 311 -12.03 24.84 9.24
N SER A 312 -11.57 23.64 9.60
CA SER A 312 -11.96 22.99 10.87
C SER A 312 -11.47 23.75 12.12
N GLU A 313 -10.54 24.69 11.95
CA GLU A 313 -10.10 25.59 13.03
C GLU A 313 -11.08 26.74 13.27
N GLN A 314 -11.81 27.15 12.22
CA GLN A 314 -12.70 28.32 12.24
C GLN A 314 -14.18 27.95 12.30
N SER A 315 -14.58 26.84 11.69
CA SER A 315 -15.96 26.35 11.68
C SER A 315 -16.17 25.32 12.80
N PRO A 316 -17.03 25.61 13.80
CA PRO A 316 -17.34 24.64 14.86
C PRO A 316 -18.04 23.40 14.30
N GLU A 317 -18.81 23.54 13.21
CA GLU A 317 -19.51 22.44 12.56
C GLU A 317 -18.53 21.45 11.91
N MET A 318 -17.56 21.94 11.14
CA MET A 318 -16.52 21.09 10.53
C MET A 318 -15.66 20.40 11.60
N LYS A 319 -15.36 21.11 12.70
CA LYS A 319 -14.64 20.53 13.83
C LYS A 319 -15.42 19.41 14.51
N GLU A 320 -16.72 19.60 14.73
CA GLU A 320 -17.59 18.59 15.32
C GLU A 320 -17.69 17.36 14.41
N LEU A 321 -17.83 17.56 13.09
CA LEU A 321 -17.88 16.47 12.11
C LEU A 321 -16.56 15.68 12.08
N GLN A 322 -15.42 16.36 12.08
CA GLN A 322 -14.10 15.74 12.18
C GLN A 322 -14.00 14.87 13.45
N LEU A 323 -14.33 15.44 14.61
CA LEU A 323 -14.28 14.75 15.90
C LEU A 323 -15.24 13.55 15.95
N HIS A 324 -16.45 13.70 15.40
CA HIS A 324 -17.44 12.62 15.32
C HIS A 324 -16.85 11.41 14.60
N HIS A 325 -16.26 11.62 13.41
CA HIS A 325 -15.70 10.54 12.62
C HIS A 325 -14.40 9.97 13.22
N ALA A 326 -13.55 10.79 13.82
CA ALA A 326 -12.38 10.33 14.58
C ALA A 326 -12.79 9.37 15.71
N ARG A 327 -13.83 9.72 16.48
CA ARG A 327 -14.38 8.87 17.54
C ARG A 327 -14.99 7.58 17.00
N GLN A 328 -15.61 7.60 15.81
CA GLN A 328 -16.10 6.36 15.20
C GLN A 328 -14.95 5.40 14.86
N VAL A 329 -13.86 5.91 14.25
CA VAL A 329 -12.67 5.08 13.95
C VAL A 329 -12.09 4.48 15.22
N MET A 330 -11.86 5.30 16.24
CA MET A 330 -11.34 4.83 17.53
C MET A 330 -12.27 3.83 18.21
N GLY A 331 -13.58 4.06 18.16
CA GLY A 331 -14.58 3.15 18.73
C GLY A 331 -14.63 1.79 18.04
N ILE A 332 -14.55 1.74 16.70
CA ILE A 332 -14.49 0.48 15.96
C ILE A 332 -13.26 -0.32 16.37
N VAL A 333 -12.11 0.36 16.45
CA VAL A 333 -10.81 -0.27 16.78
C VAL A 333 -10.75 -0.69 18.25
N ALA A 334 -11.30 0.10 19.16
CA ALA A 334 -11.45 -0.27 20.57
C ALA A 334 -12.32 -1.52 20.75
N SER A 335 -13.32 -1.69 19.87
CA SER A 335 -14.27 -2.81 19.90
C SER A 335 -13.76 -4.08 19.21
N ASP A 336 -12.66 -4.00 18.45
CA ASP A 336 -12.02 -5.16 17.81
C ASP A 336 -11.28 -6.00 18.86
N ARG A 337 -11.82 -7.20 19.12
CA ARG A 337 -11.32 -8.14 20.13
C ARG A 337 -10.02 -8.80 19.71
N ASP A 338 -9.92 -9.15 18.44
CA ASP A 338 -8.80 -9.91 17.89
C ASP A 338 -7.66 -8.98 17.42
N ARG A 339 -7.86 -7.66 17.51
CA ARG A 339 -6.94 -6.59 17.07
C ARG A 339 -6.49 -6.73 15.61
N SER A 340 -7.22 -7.53 14.83
CA SER A 340 -6.93 -7.85 13.43
C SER A 340 -6.93 -6.62 12.53
N VAL A 341 -7.82 -5.65 12.78
CA VAL A 341 -7.93 -4.46 11.92
C VAL A 341 -6.90 -3.40 12.23
N MET A 342 -6.34 -3.40 13.44
CA MET A 342 -5.45 -2.35 13.91
C MET A 342 -4.16 -2.29 13.10
N THR A 343 -3.54 -3.44 12.81
CA THR A 343 -2.30 -3.51 12.01
C THR A 343 -2.49 -2.91 10.62
N ILE A 344 -3.67 -3.13 10.04
CA ILE A 344 -4.02 -2.74 8.67
C ILE A 344 -4.40 -1.27 8.62
N ALA A 345 -5.21 -0.83 9.58
CA ALA A 345 -5.78 0.50 9.64
C ALA A 345 -4.95 1.48 10.46
N LEU A 346 -3.71 1.14 10.86
CA LEU A 346 -2.89 1.96 11.75
C LEU A 346 -2.78 3.42 11.29
N GLN A 347 -2.64 3.66 9.98
CA GLN A 347 -2.57 5.02 9.45
C GLN A 347 -3.90 5.77 9.53
N ALA A 348 -5.01 5.07 9.30
CA ALA A 348 -6.35 5.61 9.52
C ALA A 348 -6.61 5.93 11.01
N VAL A 349 -6.12 5.08 11.91
CA VAL A 349 -6.18 5.29 13.36
C VAL A 349 -5.33 6.49 13.77
N ASN A 350 -4.13 6.65 13.22
CA ASN A 350 -3.28 7.83 13.49
C ASN A 350 -3.97 9.13 13.06
N VAL A 351 -4.64 9.17 11.89
CA VAL A 351 -5.42 10.34 11.45
C VAL A 351 -6.55 10.66 12.44
N ALA A 352 -7.25 9.63 12.95
CA ALA A 352 -8.28 9.81 13.96
C ALA A 352 -7.69 10.31 15.30
N PHE A 353 -6.63 9.68 15.78
CA PHE A 353 -5.93 10.05 17.02
C PHE A 353 -5.51 11.51 17.03
N LEU A 354 -4.86 11.98 15.96
CA LEU A 354 -4.41 13.37 15.85
C LEU A 354 -5.57 14.39 15.81
N SER A 355 -6.76 13.93 15.43
CA SER A 355 -7.96 14.78 15.41
C SER A 355 -8.59 14.94 16.79
N LEU A 356 -8.30 14.05 17.76
CA LEU A 356 -8.87 14.11 19.11
C LEU A 356 -8.32 15.32 19.88
N VAL A 357 -9.15 15.93 20.72
CA VAL A 357 -8.77 17.08 21.56
C VAL A 357 -8.94 16.78 23.05
N ASN A 358 -9.93 15.97 23.43
CA ASN A 358 -10.20 15.65 24.84
C ASN A 358 -9.02 14.82 25.43
N PRO A 359 -8.44 15.24 26.57
CA PRO A 359 -7.36 14.50 27.23
C PRO A 359 -7.70 13.04 27.58
N GLU A 360 -8.94 12.74 28.00
CA GLU A 360 -9.37 11.39 28.35
C GLU A 360 -9.42 10.49 27.10
N GLU A 361 -10.02 11.00 26.02
CA GLU A 361 -10.04 10.31 24.71
C GLU A 361 -8.62 10.06 24.20
N ARG A 362 -7.72 11.05 24.30
CA ARG A 362 -6.31 10.90 23.89
C ARG A 362 -5.57 9.87 24.72
N GLN A 363 -5.81 9.83 26.03
CA GLN A 363 -5.18 8.87 26.93
C GLN A 363 -5.61 7.44 26.61
N GLU A 364 -6.92 7.21 26.43
CA GLU A 364 -7.43 5.90 26.05
C GLU A 364 -6.95 5.49 24.65
N ALA A 365 -7.00 6.41 23.67
CA ALA A 365 -6.50 6.14 22.33
C ALA A 365 -5.00 5.80 22.31
N SER A 366 -4.21 6.51 23.12
CA SER A 366 -2.78 6.22 23.31
C SER A 366 -2.58 4.84 23.92
N SER A 367 -3.40 4.44 24.90
CA SER A 367 -3.37 3.08 25.46
C SER A 367 -3.70 2.04 24.40
N ILE A 368 -4.75 2.24 23.60
CA ILE A 368 -5.13 1.34 22.51
C ILE A 368 -4.00 1.20 21.47
N LEU A 369 -3.37 2.31 21.09
CA LEU A 369 -2.22 2.32 20.16
C LEU A 369 -0.98 1.63 20.77
N HIS A 370 -0.71 1.85 22.05
CA HIS A 370 0.40 1.21 22.75
C HIS A 370 0.16 -0.29 22.92
N GLU A 371 -1.05 -0.69 23.30
CA GLU A 371 -1.49 -2.08 23.34
C GLU A 371 -1.40 -2.74 21.98
N ALA A 372 -1.76 -2.07 20.88
CA ALA A 372 -1.56 -2.62 19.55
C ALA A 372 -0.09 -2.93 19.25
N ARG A 373 0.81 -2.05 19.70
CA ARG A 373 2.27 -2.22 19.55
C ARG A 373 2.85 -3.30 20.48
N THR A 374 2.18 -3.62 21.59
CA THR A 374 2.75 -4.46 22.67
C THR A 374 1.97 -5.75 22.95
N SER A 375 0.69 -5.86 22.57
CA SER A 375 -0.15 -7.06 22.73
C SER A 375 0.35 -8.25 21.91
N GLY A 376 1.29 -8.02 20.99
CA GLY A 376 2.17 -9.05 20.45
C GLY A 376 3.19 -9.62 21.47
N ALA A 377 3.13 -9.34 22.77
CA ALA A 377 4.04 -9.93 23.75
C ALA A 377 3.37 -10.96 24.69
N ASN A 378 2.05 -10.84 24.92
CA ASN A 378 1.35 -11.51 26.02
C ASN A 378 0.43 -12.70 25.64
N THR A 379 0.27 -13.03 24.36
CA THR A 379 -0.45 -14.25 23.93
C THR A 379 0.52 -15.43 23.78
N ASN A 380 0.23 -16.60 24.36
CA ASN A 380 1.10 -17.79 24.37
C ASN A 380 1.44 -18.40 23.00
N SER A 381 0.92 -17.85 21.89
CA SER A 381 1.31 -18.25 20.53
C SER A 381 2.45 -17.34 20.03
N GLU A 382 3.66 -17.89 19.90
CA GLU A 382 4.84 -17.17 19.40
C GLU A 382 4.60 -16.57 18.01
N ALA A 383 3.75 -17.18 17.17
CA ALA A 383 3.43 -16.68 15.84
C ALA A 383 2.61 -15.37 15.88
N HIS A 384 1.64 -15.27 16.78
CA HIS A 384 0.82 -14.06 16.97
C HIS A 384 1.60 -12.93 17.64
N LYS A 385 2.65 -13.27 18.40
CA LYS A 385 3.55 -12.29 19.00
C LYS A 385 4.29 -11.45 17.95
N MET A 386 4.61 -12.07 16.83
CA MET A 386 5.43 -11.46 15.79
C MET A 386 4.56 -10.62 14.83
N ALA A 387 3.33 -11.04 14.55
CA ALA A 387 2.35 -10.37 13.68
C ALA A 387 1.93 -8.94 14.08
N CYS A 388 2.26 -8.47 15.29
CA CYS A 388 1.96 -7.10 15.76
C CYS A 388 3.19 -6.18 15.83
N GLN A 389 4.41 -6.69 15.61
CA GLN A 389 5.64 -5.89 15.60
C GLN A 389 5.88 -5.15 14.27
N TRP A 390 4.84 -4.99 13.46
CA TRP A 390 4.92 -4.26 12.19
C TRP A 390 5.15 -2.78 12.44
N ARG A 391 6.42 -2.42 12.46
CA ARG A 391 6.86 -1.09 12.07
C ARG A 391 6.66 -0.98 10.57
N MET A 392 5.43 -0.72 10.12
CA MET A 392 5.33 0.21 8.98
C MET A 392 6.18 1.38 9.41
N ALA A 393 7.20 1.73 8.63
CA ALA A 393 8.07 2.85 8.93
C ALA A 393 7.31 4.16 8.70
N VAL A 394 6.32 4.31 9.54
CA VAL A 394 5.51 5.47 9.80
C VAL A 394 6.23 6.08 10.95
N MET A 395 6.67 7.30 10.69
CA MET A 395 7.25 8.24 11.62
C MET A 395 6.78 7.99 13.05
N GLU A 396 7.71 7.96 14.00
CA GLU A 396 7.36 7.90 15.41
C GLU A 396 6.33 9.00 15.73
N LEU A 397 5.44 8.79 16.71
CA LEU A 397 4.46 9.82 17.10
C LEU A 397 5.13 11.19 17.39
N SER A 398 6.39 11.17 17.84
CA SER A 398 7.28 12.33 18.00
C SER A 398 7.65 13.02 16.68
N GLU A 399 7.79 12.27 15.59
CA GLU A 399 8.07 12.75 14.24
C GLU A 399 6.79 13.28 13.55
N LEU A 400 5.60 12.73 13.83
CA LEU A 400 4.32 13.31 13.35
C LEU A 400 3.97 14.64 14.04
N GLU A 401 4.21 14.75 15.35
CA GLU A 401 4.01 16.02 16.08
C GLU A 401 4.97 17.11 15.58
N SER A 402 6.22 16.76 15.27
CA SER A 402 7.20 17.71 14.73
C SER A 402 7.02 18.02 13.23
N ALA A 403 6.54 17.08 12.42
CA ALA A 403 6.22 17.30 11.01
C ALA A 403 4.97 18.20 10.81
N SER A 404 4.04 18.20 11.76
CA SER A 404 2.86 19.08 11.73
C SER A 404 3.18 20.59 11.83
N VAL A 405 4.41 20.92 12.25
CA VAL A 405 4.85 22.30 12.53
C VAL A 405 5.74 22.88 11.42
N VAL A 406 6.20 22.08 10.44
CA VAL A 406 7.15 22.53 9.42
C VAL A 406 6.61 22.26 8.01
N PRO A 407 6.36 23.30 7.18
CA PRO A 407 6.15 23.12 5.75
C PRO A 407 7.47 22.63 5.16
N LEU A 408 7.59 21.33 4.90
CA LEU A 408 8.76 20.78 4.24
C LEU A 408 8.77 21.22 2.76
N PRO A 409 9.91 21.68 2.22
CA PRO A 409 10.00 22.13 0.83
C PRO A 409 9.60 21.03 -0.13
N TYR A 410 8.70 21.39 -1.05
CA TYR A 410 8.06 20.59 -2.09
C TYR A 410 9.01 19.91 -3.10
N GLU A 411 10.32 20.12 -3.01
CA GLU A 411 11.30 19.49 -3.90
C GLU A 411 11.91 18.23 -3.28
N GLN A 412 11.14 17.14 -3.26
CA GLN A 412 11.74 15.81 -3.15
C GLN A 412 11.83 15.19 -4.56
N SER A 413 13.04 14.80 -4.92
CA SER A 413 13.48 14.26 -6.22
C SER A 413 12.65 13.06 -6.73
N TRP A 414 11.92 12.35 -5.87
CA TRP A 414 11.08 11.22 -6.24
C TRP A 414 9.76 11.61 -6.93
N PHE A 415 9.20 12.80 -6.65
CA PHE A 415 7.99 13.29 -7.33
C PHE A 415 8.25 13.51 -8.83
N ARG A 416 9.49 13.88 -9.20
CA ARG A 416 9.93 13.90 -10.61
C ARG A 416 10.12 12.49 -11.15
N ALA A 417 10.80 11.58 -10.43
CA ALA A 417 11.05 10.22 -10.91
C ALA A 417 9.76 9.42 -11.19
N ALA A 418 8.72 9.58 -10.36
CA ALA A 418 7.42 8.94 -10.58
C ALA A 418 6.63 9.56 -11.75
N ASN A 419 6.67 10.90 -11.90
CA ASN A 419 5.99 11.62 -12.99
C ASN A 419 6.72 11.57 -14.34
N MET A 420 8.02 11.27 -14.34
CA MET A 420 8.85 11.23 -15.55
C MET A 420 8.64 9.99 -16.43
N SER A 421 7.86 9.01 -15.97
CA SER A 421 7.46 7.86 -16.78
C SER A 421 6.51 8.22 -17.94
N ASN A 422 6.16 9.51 -18.10
CA ASN A 422 5.35 10.02 -19.22
C ASN A 422 6.11 10.89 -20.24
N SER A 423 7.43 11.11 -20.14
CA SER A 423 8.21 11.75 -21.23
C SER A 423 9.72 11.52 -21.11
N THR A 424 10.33 10.83 -22.08
CA THR A 424 11.78 10.65 -22.21
C THR A 424 12.47 11.82 -22.92
N SER A 425 13.45 12.46 -22.27
CA SER A 425 14.82 12.76 -22.76
C SER A 425 15.49 13.76 -21.82
N TRP A 426 16.53 13.37 -21.08
CA TRP A 426 17.26 14.28 -20.18
C TRP A 426 18.71 14.47 -20.65
N GLU A 427 19.07 15.71 -20.96
CA GLU A 427 20.44 16.17 -21.18
C GLU A 427 21.12 16.51 -19.84
N PHE A 428 22.43 16.25 -19.81
CA PHE A 428 23.34 16.47 -18.69
C PHE A 428 23.51 17.96 -18.37
N THR A 429 23.56 18.28 -17.06
CA THR A 429 24.42 19.35 -16.56
C THR A 429 25.17 18.90 -15.31
N SER A 430 26.49 18.87 -15.44
CA SER A 430 27.47 18.65 -14.39
C SER A 430 27.67 19.93 -13.55
N HIS A 431 27.82 19.82 -12.23
CA HIS A 431 28.93 20.45 -11.49
C HIS A 431 29.09 19.89 -10.06
N GLN A 432 30.31 19.40 -9.83
CA GLN A 432 31.14 19.14 -8.63
C GLN A 432 30.63 19.66 -7.25
N GLY A 433 30.87 19.02 -6.11
CA GLY A 433 31.62 17.80 -5.81
C GLY A 433 31.82 17.65 -4.28
N SER A 434 31.79 16.42 -3.76
CA SER A 434 32.45 15.98 -2.51
C SER A 434 32.04 14.54 -2.17
N ARG A 435 33.06 13.66 -2.11
CA ARG A 435 33.10 12.30 -1.56
C ARG A 435 32.19 11.23 -2.20
N ALA A 436 32.85 10.31 -2.91
CA ALA A 436 32.26 9.24 -3.71
C ALA A 436 31.39 8.26 -2.88
N GLU A 437 30.07 8.36 -3.03
CA GLU A 437 29.18 7.21 -3.05
C GLU A 437 29.11 6.72 -4.51
N ALA A 438 29.16 5.39 -4.70
CA ALA A 438 28.96 4.79 -6.01
C ALA A 438 27.57 5.18 -6.56
N PRO A 439 27.42 5.42 -7.88
CA PRO A 439 26.12 5.73 -8.44
C PRO A 439 25.14 4.59 -8.12
N ILE A 440 24.00 4.96 -7.54
CA ILE A 440 22.92 4.05 -7.16
C ILE A 440 22.17 3.72 -8.45
N ASP A 441 22.63 2.71 -9.19
CA ASP A 441 21.88 2.16 -10.32
C ASP A 441 20.61 1.50 -9.80
N ASN A 442 19.46 1.92 -10.31
CA ASN A 442 18.22 1.20 -10.10
C ASN A 442 18.36 -0.17 -10.81
N PRO A 443 18.28 -1.31 -10.10
CA PRO A 443 18.53 -2.62 -10.70
C PRO A 443 17.51 -3.01 -11.79
N LEU A 444 16.41 -2.25 -11.94
CA LEU A 444 15.36 -2.44 -12.94
C LEU A 444 15.49 -1.50 -14.14
N GLU A 445 16.45 -0.58 -14.12
CA GLU A 445 16.70 0.38 -15.20
C GLU A 445 17.25 -0.29 -16.47
N SER A 446 17.83 -1.48 -16.33
CA SER A 446 18.31 -2.33 -17.42
C SER A 446 17.30 -3.38 -17.90
N ALA A 447 16.07 -3.37 -17.37
CA ALA A 447 15.02 -4.32 -17.78
C ALA A 447 14.49 -4.00 -19.18
N TYR A 448 14.36 -5.03 -20.01
CA TYR A 448 13.88 -4.90 -21.39
C TYR A 448 12.35 -4.88 -21.43
N PHE A 449 11.76 -3.76 -21.87
CA PHE A 449 10.29 -3.56 -21.98
C PHE A 449 9.78 -3.56 -23.45
N GLY A 450 10.52 -4.16 -24.38
CA GLY A 450 10.25 -4.01 -25.81
C GLY A 450 9.03 -4.79 -26.33
N HIS A 451 8.18 -4.11 -27.11
CA HIS A 451 7.26 -4.72 -28.07
C HIS A 451 7.57 -4.24 -29.51
N VAL A 452 7.48 -5.16 -30.48
CA VAL A 452 7.96 -5.00 -31.88
C VAL A 452 6.96 -4.30 -32.82
N ASP A 453 5.70 -4.11 -32.43
CA ASP A 453 4.64 -3.59 -33.31
C ASP A 453 3.95 -2.33 -32.76
N GLN A 454 4.56 -1.15 -32.98
CA GLN A 454 3.87 0.13 -32.75
C GLN A 454 3.32 0.72 -34.07
N PRO A 455 2.02 1.10 -34.13
CA PRO A 455 1.32 1.49 -35.36
C PRO A 455 1.64 2.91 -35.91
N TYR A 456 2.61 3.65 -35.35
CA TYR A 456 2.92 5.03 -35.77
C TYR A 456 4.33 5.21 -36.37
N LYS A 457 4.82 4.22 -37.10
CA LYS A 457 6.18 4.18 -37.68
C LYS A 457 6.46 5.26 -38.75
N THR A 458 5.45 5.93 -39.31
CA THR A 458 5.62 6.89 -40.41
C THR A 458 5.90 8.33 -39.99
N TRP A 459 5.81 8.67 -38.71
CA TRP A 459 5.97 10.05 -38.23
C TRP A 459 7.25 10.28 -37.41
N TYR A 460 8.12 9.28 -37.31
CA TYR A 460 9.39 9.42 -36.60
C TYR A 460 10.54 9.67 -37.59
N GLN A 461 11.03 10.92 -37.65
CA GLN A 461 12.34 11.24 -38.20
C GLN A 461 13.36 11.31 -37.05
N PRO A 462 14.42 10.48 -37.04
CA PRO A 462 15.46 10.57 -36.04
C PRO A 462 16.37 11.77 -36.35
N VAL A 463 16.56 12.67 -35.39
CA VAL A 463 17.58 13.72 -35.48
C VAL A 463 18.89 13.14 -34.96
N CYS A 464 19.76 12.74 -35.87
CA CYS A 464 21.19 12.63 -35.62
C CYS A 464 21.91 13.24 -36.82
N GLY A 465 22.55 14.39 -36.60
CA GLY A 465 23.33 15.10 -37.59
C GLY A 465 23.89 16.37 -36.99
N ASN A 466 25.05 16.27 -36.34
CA ASN A 466 25.88 17.41 -36.04
C ASN A 466 26.21 18.14 -37.35
N ASP A 467 25.76 19.37 -37.50
CA ASP A 467 26.46 20.41 -38.25
C ASP A 467 26.05 21.79 -37.71
N PHE A 468 26.90 22.32 -36.83
CA PHE A 468 26.86 23.73 -36.45
C PHE A 468 27.49 24.55 -37.58
N GLN A 469 26.68 25.29 -38.34
CA GLN A 469 27.12 26.52 -38.99
C GLN A 469 26.06 27.61 -38.86
N ALA A 470 26.39 28.58 -38.00
CA ALA A 470 26.32 30.03 -38.21
C ALA A 470 25.11 30.66 -38.93
N PHE A 471 24.41 31.51 -38.15
CA PHE A 471 23.88 32.86 -38.48
C PHE A 471 22.90 33.05 -39.65
N GLY A 472 21.80 33.77 -39.34
CA GLY A 472 21.09 34.60 -40.32
C GLY A 472 19.67 35.00 -39.94
N PHE A 473 19.49 36.22 -39.41
CA PHE A 473 18.22 36.96 -39.43
C PHE A 473 17.81 37.28 -40.88
N GLY A 474 16.51 37.34 -41.17
CA GLY A 474 16.02 38.18 -42.28
C GLY A 474 14.72 37.73 -42.96
N MET A 475 13.68 38.54 -42.71
CA MET A 475 12.37 38.69 -43.38
C MET A 475 11.35 37.55 -43.33
#